data_AF-A0A6N7Y3P0-F1
#
_entry.id   AF-A0A6N7Y3P0-F1
#
_cell.length_a   1.000
_cell.length_b   1.000
_cell.length_c   1.000
_cell.angle_alpha   90.00
_cell.angle_beta   90.00
_cell.angle_gamma   90.00
#
_symmetry.space_group_name_H-M   'P 1'
#
loop_
_entity.id
_entity.type
_entity.pdbx_description
1 polymer ?
#
loop_
_entity_poly.entity_id
_entity_poly.type
_entity_poly.pdbx_seq_one_letter_code
_entity_poly.pdbx_strand_id
1 'polypeptide(L)'
;MLAAEPPPPPPEPGTPAVVARAALPAGRSVRGRPLRALAAGDPAAGRVVLVVGQVHGDEPGGRRVVAALRRASVPAGARIVTVLSANPDGAAARTRVNARGWISTATSPGTGAPVRAGGTSPGRAPRASRRPAGCSGSCGPCAPT
;
A
#
# COMPACT_ATOMS: atom_id res chain seq x y z
N MET A 1 -55.11 -19.03 1.28
CA MET A 1 -54.15 -17.99 0.86
C MET A 1 -53.05 -17.94 1.91
N LEU A 2 -51.85 -18.47 1.61
CA LEU A 2 -50.73 -18.40 2.55
C LEU A 2 -50.20 -16.96 2.50
N ALA A 3 -50.37 -16.20 3.58
CA ALA A 3 -49.72 -14.91 3.69
C ALA A 3 -48.21 -15.13 3.69
N ALA A 4 -47.50 -14.49 2.76
CA ALA A 4 -46.05 -14.44 2.80
C ALA A 4 -45.62 -13.74 4.10
N GLU A 5 -44.68 -14.34 4.82
CA GLU A 5 -44.10 -13.75 6.01
C GLU A 5 -43.43 -12.41 5.61
N PRO A 6 -43.63 -11.33 6.39
CA PRO A 6 -43.03 -10.04 6.06
C PRO A 6 -41.51 -10.13 6.04
N PRO A 7 -40.84 -9.38 5.15
CA PRO A 7 -39.38 -9.39 5.07
C PRO A 7 -38.78 -8.99 6.43
N PRO A 8 -37.66 -9.60 6.84
CA PRO A 8 -37.04 -9.29 8.11
C PRO A 8 -36.72 -7.80 8.20
N PRO A 9 -36.86 -7.18 9.39
CA PRO A 9 -36.57 -5.77 9.57
C PRO A 9 -35.11 -5.48 9.17
N PRO A 10 -34.83 -4.29 8.62
CA PRO A 10 -33.46 -3.90 8.32
C PRO A 10 -32.61 -3.98 9.59
N PRO A 11 -31.34 -4.41 9.48
CA PRO A 11 -30.48 -4.52 10.65
C PRO A 11 -30.35 -3.16 11.35
N GLU A 12 -30.66 -3.13 12.65
CA GLU A 12 -30.54 -1.97 13.52
C GLU A 12 -29.11 -1.39 13.44
N PRO A 13 -28.95 -0.07 13.22
CA PRO A 13 -27.64 0.57 13.24
C PRO A 13 -27.03 0.45 14.64
N GLY A 14 -26.03 -0.42 14.78
CA GLY A 14 -25.28 -0.57 16.04
C GLY A 14 -24.95 -2.00 16.46
N THR A 15 -25.55 -3.02 15.82
CA THR A 15 -25.15 -4.42 16.10
C THR A 15 -23.77 -4.67 15.49
N PRO A 16 -22.76 -5.14 16.25
CA PRO A 16 -21.48 -5.52 15.67
C PRO A 16 -21.69 -6.74 14.78
N ALA A 17 -21.84 -6.50 13.48
CA ALA A 17 -21.85 -7.58 12.51
C ALA A 17 -20.54 -8.33 12.64
N VAL A 18 -20.59 -9.61 13.04
CA VAL A 18 -19.41 -10.48 13.02
C VAL A 18 -18.94 -10.55 11.58
N VAL A 19 -17.84 -9.87 11.32
CA VAL A 19 -17.32 -9.70 9.98
C VAL A 19 -16.63 -11.00 9.58
N ALA A 20 -17.25 -11.78 8.69
CA ALA A 20 -16.56 -12.89 8.04
C ALA A 20 -15.30 -12.33 7.36
N ARG A 21 -14.13 -12.89 7.71
CA ARG A 21 -12.83 -12.49 7.17
C ARG A 21 -12.22 -13.67 6.43
N ALA A 22 -11.77 -13.42 5.21
CA ALA A 22 -11.16 -14.44 4.36
C ALA A 22 -9.86 -13.92 3.74
N ALA A 23 -8.80 -14.72 3.81
CA ALA A 23 -7.59 -14.44 3.04
C ALA A 23 -7.91 -14.59 1.55
N LEU A 24 -7.40 -13.67 0.73
CA LEU A 24 -7.56 -13.73 -0.71
C LEU A 24 -6.23 -14.06 -1.39
N PRO A 25 -6.23 -14.88 -2.46
CA PRO A 25 -5.05 -15.03 -3.31
C PRO A 25 -4.75 -13.69 -3.99
N ALA A 26 -3.52 -13.21 -3.85
CA ALA A 26 -3.08 -11.94 -4.44
C ALA A 26 -1.70 -12.03 -5.10
N GLY A 27 -1.18 -13.23 -5.32
CA GLY A 27 0.11 -13.46 -5.96
C GLY A 27 1.31 -13.25 -5.03
N ARG A 28 2.49 -13.09 -5.66
CA ARG A 28 3.78 -12.97 -4.98
C ARG A 28 4.59 -11.83 -5.56
N SER A 29 5.49 -11.28 -4.75
CA SER A 29 6.49 -10.30 -5.18
C SER A 29 7.56 -10.93 -6.07
N VAL A 30 8.47 -10.10 -6.59
CA VAL A 30 9.60 -10.52 -7.43
C VAL A 30 10.48 -11.53 -6.71
N ARG A 31 10.69 -11.37 -5.39
CA ARG A 31 11.44 -12.33 -4.56
C ARG A 31 10.55 -13.38 -3.88
N GLY A 32 9.34 -13.62 -4.41
CA GLY A 32 8.46 -14.69 -3.96
C GLY A 32 7.68 -14.45 -2.66
N ARG A 33 7.73 -13.24 -2.07
CA ARG A 33 7.00 -12.92 -0.83
C ARG A 33 5.50 -12.84 -1.12
N PRO A 34 4.62 -13.43 -0.30
CA PRO A 34 3.19 -13.40 -0.56
C PRO A 34 2.63 -11.98 -0.41
N LEU A 35 1.78 -11.58 -1.36
CA LEU A 35 0.95 -10.40 -1.21
C LEU A 35 -0.22 -10.74 -0.29
N ARG A 36 -0.24 -10.14 0.91
CA ARG A 36 -1.20 -10.49 1.96
C ARG A 36 -2.49 -9.69 1.79
N ALA A 37 -3.45 -10.25 1.05
CA ALA A 37 -4.80 -9.71 0.91
C ALA A 37 -5.79 -10.34 1.91
N LEU A 38 -6.72 -9.54 2.43
CA LEU A 38 -7.78 -9.98 3.33
C LEU A 38 -9.08 -9.26 2.97
N ALA A 39 -10.14 -10.00 2.71
CA ALA A 39 -11.49 -9.48 2.60
C ALA A 39 -12.21 -9.56 3.93
N ALA A 40 -13.05 -8.56 4.21
CA ALA A 40 -13.87 -8.46 5.40
C ALA A 40 -15.24 -7.88 4.99
N GLY A 41 -16.33 -8.48 5.46
CA GLY A 41 -17.69 -8.05 5.20
C GLY A 41 -18.44 -9.01 4.28
N ASP A 42 -19.62 -8.61 3.85
CA ASP A 42 -20.51 -9.45 3.04
C ASP A 42 -19.88 -9.74 1.66
N PRO A 43 -19.67 -11.01 1.27
CA PRO A 43 -19.24 -11.39 -0.08
C PRO A 43 -20.16 -10.92 -1.21
N ALA A 44 -21.45 -10.73 -0.94
CA ALA A 44 -22.45 -10.26 -1.89
C ALA A 44 -22.67 -8.73 -1.83
N ALA A 45 -21.86 -7.99 -1.06
CA ALA A 45 -22.01 -6.55 -0.93
C ALA A 45 -21.93 -5.83 -2.29
N GLY A 46 -22.91 -4.98 -2.58
CA GLY A 46 -22.92 -4.15 -3.79
C GLY A 46 -21.82 -3.06 -3.81
N ARG A 47 -21.15 -2.80 -2.67
CA ARG A 47 -20.03 -1.87 -2.56
C ARG A 47 -18.78 -2.58 -2.07
N VAL A 48 -17.72 -2.53 -2.87
CA VAL A 48 -16.42 -3.12 -2.55
C VAL A 48 -15.34 -2.04 -2.53
N VAL A 49 -14.59 -1.95 -1.43
CA VAL A 49 -13.51 -0.98 -1.24
C VAL A 49 -12.18 -1.70 -1.14
N LEU A 50 -11.23 -1.36 -2.01
CA LEU A 50 -9.84 -1.83 -1.93
C LEU A 50 -8.98 -0.81 -1.19
N VAL A 51 -8.28 -1.26 -0.14
CA VAL A 51 -7.31 -0.46 0.61
C VAL A 51 -5.94 -1.10 0.50
N VAL A 52 -4.97 -0.37 -0.07
CA VAL A 52 -3.57 -0.80 -0.16
C VAL A 52 -2.76 -0.06 0.88
N GLY A 53 -2.16 -0.80 1.81
CA GLY A 53 -1.46 -0.21 2.95
C GLY A 53 -0.10 0.37 2.61
N GLN A 54 0.59 -0.15 1.60
CA GLN A 54 1.91 0.35 1.27
C GLN A 54 2.27 0.03 -0.17
N VAL A 55 2.75 1.04 -0.88
CA VAL A 55 3.29 0.91 -2.23
C VAL A 55 4.79 1.19 -2.20
N HIS A 56 5.24 2.31 -1.62
CA HIS A 56 6.68 2.55 -1.40
C HIS A 56 7.18 1.78 -0.19
N GLY A 57 8.23 0.96 -0.35
CA GLY A 57 8.67 0.03 0.69
C GLY A 57 9.23 0.68 1.96
N ASP A 58 9.75 1.90 1.84
CA ASP A 58 10.28 2.71 2.93
C ASP A 58 9.22 3.56 3.65
N GLU A 59 7.94 3.46 3.26
CA GLU A 59 6.81 4.19 3.84
C GLU A 59 5.87 3.24 4.62
N PRO A 60 6.23 2.75 5.83
CA PRO A 60 5.48 1.71 6.54
C PRO A 60 4.17 2.20 7.18
N GLY A 61 3.88 3.50 7.16
CA GLY A 61 2.75 4.11 7.87
C GLY A 61 1.40 3.49 7.48
N GLY A 62 1.11 3.35 6.19
CA GLY A 62 -0.16 2.79 5.76
C GLY A 62 -0.32 1.28 6.06
N ARG A 63 0.77 0.53 6.27
CA ARG A 63 0.68 -0.87 6.77
C ARG A 63 0.05 -0.90 8.16
N ARG A 64 0.35 0.09 9.00
CA ARG A 64 -0.22 0.22 10.36
C ARG A 64 -1.70 0.57 10.27
N VAL A 65 -2.09 1.45 9.35
CA VAL A 65 -3.50 1.79 9.08
C VAL A 65 -4.27 0.55 8.63
N VAL A 66 -3.76 -0.20 7.64
CA VAL A 66 -4.41 -1.45 7.21
C VAL A 66 -4.48 -2.47 8.33
N ALA A 67 -3.45 -2.60 9.16
CA ALA A 67 -3.50 -3.50 10.31
C ALA A 67 -4.60 -3.11 11.31
N ALA A 68 -4.81 -1.80 11.54
CA ALA A 68 -5.91 -1.31 12.36
C ALA A 68 -7.28 -1.57 11.72
N LEU A 69 -7.44 -1.25 10.42
CA LEU A 69 -8.66 -1.52 9.66
C LEU A 69 -9.06 -3.00 9.69
N ARG A 70 -8.09 -3.92 9.63
CA ARG A 70 -8.34 -5.37 9.72
C ARG A 70 -8.95 -5.81 11.05
N ARG A 71 -8.83 -5.00 12.11
CA ARG A 71 -9.44 -5.27 13.42
C ARG A 71 -10.79 -4.58 13.59
N ALA A 72 -11.08 -3.55 12.80
CA ALA A 72 -12.35 -2.82 12.86
C ALA A 72 -13.54 -3.63 12.31
N SER A 73 -14.75 -3.22 12.69
CA SER A 73 -16.00 -3.67 12.07
C SER A 73 -16.12 -3.11 10.66
N VAL A 74 -16.89 -3.81 9.81
CA VAL A 74 -17.18 -3.37 8.43
C VAL A 74 -18.62 -2.88 8.39
N PRO A 75 -18.90 -1.71 7.79
CA PRO A 75 -20.26 -1.21 7.64
C PRO A 75 -21.15 -2.21 6.88
N ALA A 76 -22.44 -2.26 7.25
CA ALA A 76 -23.43 -3.09 6.55
C ALA A 76 -23.48 -2.75 5.05
N GLY A 77 -23.63 -3.78 4.21
CA GLY A 77 -23.68 -3.62 2.75
C GLY A 77 -22.34 -3.24 2.10
N ALA A 78 -21.22 -3.32 2.82
CA ALA A 78 -19.89 -3.10 2.28
C ALA A 78 -18.98 -4.32 2.44
N ARG A 79 -18.05 -4.46 1.50
CA ARG A 79 -16.91 -5.38 1.57
C ARG A 79 -15.62 -4.60 1.48
N ILE A 80 -14.75 -4.74 2.48
CA ILE A 80 -13.44 -4.11 2.48
C ILE A 80 -12.39 -5.18 2.16
N VAL A 81 -11.66 -4.98 1.07
CA VAL A 81 -10.49 -5.78 0.68
C VAL A 81 -9.25 -4.98 1.05
N THR A 82 -8.38 -5.56 1.86
CA THR A 82 -7.14 -4.91 2.30
C THR A 82 -5.91 -5.66 1.80
N VAL A 83 -4.97 -4.97 1.17
CA VAL A 83 -3.64 -5.50 0.84
C VAL A 83 -2.63 -4.85 1.77
N LEU A 84 -1.91 -5.65 2.57
CA LEU A 84 -1.02 -5.09 3.58
C LEU A 84 0.11 -4.27 2.94
N SER A 85 0.68 -4.77 1.85
CA SER A 85 1.75 -4.12 1.08
C SER A 85 1.75 -4.67 -0.34
N ALA A 86 1.72 -3.78 -1.33
CA ALA A 86 1.93 -4.11 -2.74
C ALA A 86 3.42 -4.28 -3.11
N ASN A 87 4.34 -3.82 -2.25
CA ASN A 87 5.78 -3.96 -2.45
C ASN A 87 6.47 -4.55 -1.20
N PRO A 88 6.21 -5.82 -0.88
CA PRO A 88 6.79 -6.46 0.31
C PRO A 88 8.31 -6.67 0.18
N ASP A 89 8.86 -6.66 -1.03
CA ASP A 89 10.32 -6.71 -1.25
C ASP A 89 11.00 -5.42 -0.83
N GLY A 90 10.49 -4.28 -1.31
CA GLY A 90 10.97 -2.97 -0.87
C GLY A 90 10.72 -2.75 0.62
N ALA A 91 9.62 -3.27 1.17
CA ALA A 91 9.36 -3.21 2.59
C ALA A 91 10.40 -3.94 3.44
N ALA A 92 10.83 -5.13 2.98
CA ALA A 92 11.89 -5.89 3.64
C ALA A 92 13.26 -5.23 3.49
N ALA A 93 13.50 -4.58 2.35
CA ALA A 93 14.76 -3.89 2.06
C ALA A 93 14.81 -2.43 2.56
N ARG A 94 13.70 -1.89 3.06
CA ARG A 94 13.51 -0.45 3.38
C ARG A 94 13.86 0.46 2.20
N THR A 95 13.35 0.12 1.02
CA THR A 95 13.56 0.88 -0.22
C THR A 95 12.23 1.35 -0.80
N ARG A 96 12.20 2.56 -1.35
CA ARG A 96 11.06 3.10 -2.09
C ARG A 96 10.55 2.15 -3.18
N VAL A 97 11.48 1.61 -3.96
CA VAL A 97 11.23 0.78 -5.14
C VAL A 97 11.10 -0.71 -4.82
N ASN A 98 10.61 -1.52 -5.78
CA ASN A 98 10.59 -2.98 -5.66
C ASN A 98 11.95 -3.60 -5.98
N ALA A 99 12.06 -4.93 -5.93
CA ALA A 99 13.32 -5.64 -6.16
C ALA A 99 13.94 -5.46 -7.57
N ARG A 100 13.19 -4.94 -8.55
CA ARG A 100 13.68 -4.59 -9.90
C ARG A 100 14.05 -3.11 -10.04
N GLY A 101 13.97 -2.32 -8.97
CA GLY A 101 14.33 -0.90 -8.99
C GLY A 101 13.25 0.06 -9.52
N TRP A 102 12.04 -0.43 -9.79
CA TRP A 102 10.93 0.39 -10.30
C TRP A 102 9.66 0.17 -9.48
N ILE A 103 8.87 1.22 -9.24
CA ILE A 103 7.49 1.07 -8.75
C ILE A 103 6.63 2.23 -9.28
N SER A 104 5.48 1.91 -9.87
CA SER A 104 4.50 2.91 -10.32
C SER A 104 3.29 2.91 -9.40
N THR A 105 2.89 4.09 -8.94
CA THR A 105 1.61 4.34 -8.24
C THR A 105 0.56 4.98 -9.15
N ALA A 106 0.91 5.33 -10.40
CA ALA A 106 0.04 6.05 -11.31
C ALA A 106 -0.73 5.09 -12.22
N THR A 107 -2.05 5.23 -12.25
CA THR A 107 -2.96 4.49 -13.15
C THR A 107 -2.96 5.04 -14.60
N SER A 108 -1.97 5.84 -15.00
CA SER A 108 -1.84 6.36 -16.36
C SER A 108 -0.68 5.68 -17.09
N PRO A 109 -0.84 5.21 -18.34
CA PRO A 109 0.25 4.63 -19.10
C PRO A 109 1.23 5.75 -19.48
N GLY A 110 2.51 5.59 -19.11
CA GLY A 110 3.61 6.43 -19.59
C GLY A 110 4.04 7.52 -18.61
N THR A 111 5.07 7.23 -17.82
CA THR A 111 6.18 8.12 -17.38
C THR A 111 6.90 7.43 -16.23
N GLY A 112 7.56 6.31 -16.55
CA GLY A 112 8.34 5.57 -15.57
C GLY A 112 9.84 5.83 -15.67
N ALA A 113 10.34 6.94 -15.13
CA ALA A 113 11.78 7.18 -15.10
C ALA A 113 12.43 6.47 -13.90
N PRO A 114 13.44 5.61 -14.08
CA PRO A 114 14.08 4.91 -12.97
C PRO A 114 14.68 5.91 -11.96
N VAL A 115 14.20 5.86 -10.71
CA VAL A 115 14.82 6.62 -9.61
C VAL A 115 16.00 5.78 -9.09
N ARG A 116 17.23 6.28 -9.24
CA ARG A 116 18.43 5.64 -8.66
C ARG A 116 18.23 5.44 -7.15
N ALA A 117 18.58 4.25 -6.67
CA ALA A 117 18.67 3.98 -5.24
C ALA A 117 19.58 5.02 -4.59
N GLY A 118 19.01 5.85 -3.71
CA GLY A 118 19.70 6.94 -3.02
C GLY A 118 19.26 8.37 -3.37
N GLY A 119 18.34 8.57 -4.33
CA GLY A 119 17.81 9.90 -4.65
C GLY A 119 16.62 10.32 -3.79
N THR A 120 16.69 11.48 -3.13
CA THR A 120 15.52 12.22 -2.65
C THR A 120 14.61 12.56 -3.82
N SER A 121 13.31 12.26 -3.71
CA SER A 121 12.30 12.66 -4.70
C SER A 121 12.14 14.19 -4.78
N PRO A 122 11.76 14.74 -5.95
CA PRO A 122 11.49 16.16 -6.11
C PRO A 122 10.19 16.49 -5.37
N GLY A 123 10.34 17.09 -4.19
CA GLY A 123 9.21 17.47 -3.34
C GLY A 123 9.61 18.08 -2.00
N ARG A 124 10.92 18.18 -1.71
CA ARG A 124 11.41 18.88 -0.53
C ARG A 124 12.55 19.79 -0.94
N ALA A 125 12.28 21.09 -1.06
CA ALA A 125 13.36 22.07 -1.04
C ALA A 125 14.15 21.88 0.27
N PRO A 126 15.49 21.76 0.24
CA PRO A 126 16.25 21.77 1.46
C PRO A 126 16.09 23.14 2.13
N ARG A 127 15.58 23.18 3.36
CA ARG A 127 15.76 24.36 4.21
C ARG A 127 17.26 24.52 4.40
N ALA A 128 17.80 25.58 3.80
CA ALA A 128 19.18 26.00 4.00
C ALA A 128 19.40 26.26 5.50
N SER A 129 20.35 25.54 6.10
CA SER A 129 21.10 26.10 7.22
C SER A 129 22.48 25.47 7.29
N ARG A 130 23.46 26.37 7.10
CA ARG A 130 24.85 26.36 7.59
C ARG A 130 25.77 25.21 7.12
N ARG A 131 26.69 25.56 6.21
CA ARG A 131 28.04 24.96 6.14
C ARG A 131 28.76 25.20 7.48
N PRO A 132 29.68 24.29 7.85
CA PRO A 132 31.09 24.70 7.89
C PRO A 132 32.05 23.68 7.26
N ALA A 133 33.21 24.21 6.85
CA ALA A 133 34.53 23.60 6.56
C ALA A 133 34.57 22.13 6.08
N GLY A 134 35.09 21.76 4.91
CA GLY A 134 36.38 22.12 4.34
C GLY A 134 37.05 20.81 3.91
N CYS A 135 37.36 20.65 2.63
CA CYS A 135 38.32 19.66 2.10
C CYS A 135 38.72 20.14 0.70
N SER A 136 39.91 20.70 0.61
CA SER A 136 40.64 21.01 -0.62
C SER A 136 41.12 19.70 -1.26
N GLY A 137 40.84 19.53 -2.56
CA GLY A 137 41.39 18.43 -3.35
C GLY A 137 41.01 18.63 -4.81
N SER A 138 41.97 19.09 -5.61
CA SER A 138 41.87 19.30 -7.06
C SER A 138 41.71 17.97 -7.80
N CYS A 139 40.70 17.83 -8.64
CA CYS A 139 40.61 16.76 -9.64
C CYS A 139 41.43 17.16 -10.88
N GLY A 140 42.45 16.38 -11.24
CA GLY A 140 43.09 16.43 -12.56
C GLY A 140 42.32 15.59 -13.61
N PRO A 141 42.54 15.80 -14.92
CA PRO A 141 41.75 15.14 -15.97
C PRO A 141 42.27 13.73 -16.30
N CYS A 142 41.34 12.81 -16.55
CA CYS A 142 41.62 11.49 -17.14
C CYS A 142 41.72 11.60 -18.68
N ALA A 143 42.74 10.98 -19.26
CA ALA A 143 42.85 10.70 -20.70
C ALA A 143 42.43 9.24 -20.99
N PRO A 144 41.86 8.93 -22.17
CA PRO A 144 41.44 7.57 -22.52
C PRO A 144 42.52 6.79 -23.30
N THR A 145 42.48 5.47 -23.18
CA THR A 145 43.05 4.51 -24.16
C THR A 145 41.91 3.82 -24.90
#